data_AF-A0A662UJ99-F1
#
_entry.id   AF-A0A662UJ99-F1
#
_cell.length_a   1.000
_cell.length_b   1.000
_cell.length_c   1.000
_cell.angle_alpha   90.00
_cell.angle_beta   90.00
_cell.angle_gamma   90.00
#
_symmetry.space_group_name_H-M   'P 1'
#
loop_
_entity.id
_entity.type
_entity.pdbx_description
1 polymer ?
#
loop_
_entity_poly.entity_id
_entity_poly.type
_entity_poly.pdbx_seq_one_letter_code
_entity_poly.pdbx_strand_id
1 'polypeptide(L)'
;MAEERGLEWSDGIGNRRRERWLVLIKDDRVHHFCGETIPGVAVVVGHGYTKNGKWSANHYRMKLAPGVRAIAGYEGWETGRFVEGLRKAVGFPRPIDRWIDVAEALRVTIPAAQEYVRAHWPGDAKRLDRVEEELMAIEETEENADVEIVAVNFGGPTNRQIGAGFWEMPVVVRDHDGRVAAYISPGGRYKEWQLDLLEIDGDTDAVKVLSVVHSRGYHGGHVSMRVAVPAGYTAEHLDPELS
;
A
#
# COMPACT_ATOMS: atom_id res chain seq x y z
N MET A 1 -11.83 16.42 -43.41
CA MET A 1 -12.71 15.22 -43.32
C MET A 1 -12.08 14.29 -42.31
N ALA A 2 -12.62 14.23 -41.09
CA ALA A 2 -12.08 13.34 -40.06
C ALA A 2 -12.52 11.91 -40.38
N GLU A 3 -11.57 10.98 -40.45
CA GLU A 3 -11.80 9.61 -40.91
C GLU A 3 -12.54 8.80 -39.84
N GLU A 4 -13.77 8.40 -40.14
CA GLU A 4 -14.56 7.50 -39.28
C GLU A 4 -13.95 6.10 -39.31
N ARG A 5 -13.56 5.56 -38.15
CA ARG A 5 -12.96 4.23 -38.05
C ARG A 5 -14.02 3.18 -37.72
N GLY A 6 -14.08 2.12 -38.52
CA GLY A 6 -14.87 0.92 -38.21
C GLY A 6 -14.20 0.06 -37.14
N LEU A 7 -14.99 -0.47 -36.20
CA LEU A 7 -14.55 -1.43 -35.19
C LEU A 7 -15.54 -2.60 -35.12
N GLU A 8 -15.02 -3.82 -35.14
CA GLU A 8 -15.78 -5.03 -34.83
C GLU A 8 -15.37 -5.54 -33.44
N TRP A 9 -16.35 -5.84 -32.61
CA TRP A 9 -16.14 -6.38 -31.27
C TRP A 9 -17.22 -7.39 -30.92
N SER A 10 -16.94 -8.28 -29.98
CA SER A 10 -17.91 -9.26 -29.48
C SER A 10 -17.78 -9.37 -27.97
N ASP A 11 -18.88 -9.60 -27.26
CA ASP A 11 -18.91 -9.75 -25.80
C ASP A 11 -18.66 -11.20 -25.34
N GLY A 12 -18.23 -12.08 -26.25
CA GLY A 12 -18.06 -13.50 -25.98
C GLY A 12 -17.14 -13.77 -24.79
N ILE A 13 -17.66 -14.57 -23.84
CA ILE A 13 -16.96 -14.99 -22.63
C ILE A 13 -15.67 -15.74 -22.97
N GLY A 14 -14.60 -15.40 -22.25
CA GLY A 14 -13.33 -16.11 -22.30
C GLY A 14 -13.33 -17.38 -21.45
N ASN A 15 -12.27 -18.18 -21.59
CA ASN A 15 -12.06 -19.35 -20.74
C ASN A 15 -12.14 -18.98 -19.24
N ARG A 16 -12.56 -19.94 -18.39
CA ARG A 16 -12.80 -19.73 -16.94
C ARG A 16 -13.84 -18.64 -16.60
N ARG A 17 -14.79 -18.36 -17.50
CA ARG A 17 -15.82 -17.31 -17.34
C ARG A 17 -15.22 -15.90 -17.25
N ARG A 18 -14.04 -15.65 -17.83
CA ARG A 18 -13.46 -14.32 -17.86
C ARG A 18 -14.30 -13.42 -18.75
N GLU A 19 -14.82 -12.36 -18.17
CA GLU A 19 -15.66 -11.42 -18.89
C GLU A 19 -14.82 -10.62 -19.88
N ARG A 20 -15.39 -10.38 -21.05
CA ARG A 20 -14.78 -9.56 -22.07
C ARG A 20 -15.30 -8.15 -21.93
N TRP A 21 -14.40 -7.18 -22.03
CA TRP A 21 -14.75 -5.78 -21.93
C TRP A 21 -14.21 -5.00 -23.14
N LEU A 22 -14.86 -3.88 -23.41
CA LEU A 22 -14.41 -2.89 -24.38
C LEU A 22 -14.51 -1.52 -23.73
N VAL A 23 -13.41 -0.79 -23.81
CA VAL A 23 -13.29 0.57 -23.32
C VAL A 23 -13.06 1.50 -24.51
N LEU A 24 -13.85 2.57 -24.58
CA LEU A 24 -13.74 3.62 -25.58
C LEU A 24 -13.33 4.91 -24.89
N ILE A 25 -12.24 5.52 -25.33
CA ILE A 25 -11.63 6.68 -24.66
C ILE A 25 -11.69 7.89 -25.59
N LYS A 26 -12.26 9.00 -25.10
CA LYS A 26 -12.39 10.27 -25.82
C LYS A 26 -12.21 11.45 -24.86
N ASP A 27 -11.35 12.41 -25.21
CA ASP A 27 -11.17 13.66 -24.45
C ASP A 27 -11.01 13.44 -22.94
N ASP A 28 -10.12 12.53 -22.56
CA ASP A 28 -9.83 12.10 -21.18
C ASP A 28 -10.94 11.29 -20.47
N ARG A 29 -12.08 11.05 -21.13
CA ARG A 29 -13.17 10.24 -20.57
C ARG A 29 -13.12 8.81 -21.04
N VAL A 30 -13.37 7.91 -20.10
CA VAL A 30 -13.34 6.46 -20.31
C VAL A 30 -14.77 5.92 -20.31
N HIS A 31 -15.20 5.36 -21.42
CA HIS A 31 -16.54 4.83 -21.60
C HIS A 31 -16.50 3.30 -21.66
N HIS A 32 -17.22 2.65 -20.75
CA HIS A 32 -17.47 1.20 -20.84
C HIS A 32 -18.51 0.94 -21.93
N PHE A 33 -18.20 0.04 -22.86
CA PHE A 33 -19.16 -0.32 -23.91
C PHE A 33 -20.01 -1.52 -23.47
N CYS A 34 -21.32 -1.30 -23.33
CA CYS A 34 -22.30 -2.30 -22.89
C CYS A 34 -23.19 -2.83 -24.04
N GLY A 35 -22.78 -2.65 -25.31
CA GLY A 35 -23.57 -3.11 -26.46
C GLY A 35 -24.48 -2.05 -27.10
N GLU A 36 -24.47 -0.82 -26.61
CA GLU A 36 -25.34 0.27 -27.09
C GLU A 36 -24.52 1.45 -27.64
N THR A 37 -25.16 2.26 -28.49
CA THR A 37 -24.58 3.50 -29.02
C THR A 37 -24.27 4.48 -27.88
N ILE A 38 -23.05 5.04 -27.89
CA ILE A 38 -22.60 6.04 -26.92
C ILE A 38 -22.54 7.40 -27.63
N PRO A 39 -23.45 8.34 -27.33
CA PRO A 39 -23.52 9.63 -28.01
C PRO A 39 -22.18 10.35 -28.05
N GLY A 40 -21.77 10.76 -29.26
CA GLY A 40 -20.50 11.46 -29.49
C GLY A 40 -19.23 10.60 -29.43
N VAL A 41 -19.33 9.30 -29.13
CA VAL A 41 -18.19 8.38 -29.00
C VAL A 41 -18.26 7.24 -30.01
N ALA A 42 -19.36 6.48 -30.04
CA ALA A 42 -19.51 5.36 -30.95
C ALA A 42 -20.96 5.11 -31.31
N VAL A 43 -21.21 4.74 -32.57
CA VAL A 43 -22.52 4.34 -33.08
C VAL A 43 -22.46 2.87 -33.48
N VAL A 44 -23.37 2.07 -32.93
CA VAL A 44 -23.56 0.68 -33.36
C VAL A 44 -24.29 0.68 -34.70
N VAL A 45 -23.62 0.19 -35.76
CA VAL A 45 -24.17 0.13 -37.12
C VAL A 45 -24.68 -1.27 -37.49
N GLY A 46 -24.35 -2.27 -36.69
CA GLY A 46 -24.86 -3.62 -36.85
C GLY A 46 -24.66 -4.46 -35.59
N HIS A 47 -25.59 -5.38 -35.38
CA HIS A 47 -25.59 -6.34 -34.28
C HIS A 47 -25.88 -7.73 -34.84
N GLY A 48 -25.19 -8.73 -34.32
CA GLY A 48 -25.40 -10.14 -34.61
C GLY A 48 -25.29 -10.96 -33.33
N TYR A 49 -25.87 -12.15 -33.32
CA TYR A 49 -25.84 -13.04 -32.18
C TYR A 49 -25.49 -14.46 -32.62
N THR A 50 -24.53 -15.06 -31.92
CA THR A 50 -24.13 -16.45 -32.09
C THR A 50 -24.58 -17.24 -30.87
N LYS A 51 -25.53 -18.16 -31.07
CA LYS A 51 -26.02 -19.04 -30.00
C LYS A 51 -25.08 -20.23 -29.80
N ASN A 52 -24.48 -20.34 -28.62
CA ASN A 52 -23.57 -21.44 -28.26
C ASN A 52 -23.62 -21.78 -26.76
N GLY A 53 -24.83 -21.85 -26.19
CA GLY A 53 -25.04 -22.11 -24.77
C GLY A 53 -24.31 -21.08 -23.89
N LYS A 54 -23.47 -21.55 -22.96
CA LYS A 54 -22.62 -20.70 -22.10
C LYS A 54 -21.67 -19.80 -22.89
N TRP A 55 -21.32 -20.17 -24.12
CA TRP A 55 -20.39 -19.46 -24.99
C TRP A 55 -21.11 -18.62 -26.05
N SER A 56 -22.42 -18.37 -25.86
CA SER A 56 -23.14 -17.47 -26.75
C SER A 56 -22.55 -16.07 -26.67
N ALA A 57 -22.55 -15.36 -27.80
CA ALA A 57 -21.94 -14.05 -27.90
C ALA A 57 -22.72 -13.14 -28.85
N ASN A 58 -22.81 -11.87 -28.49
CA ASN A 58 -23.16 -10.80 -29.38
C ASN A 58 -21.92 -10.32 -30.15
N HIS A 59 -22.14 -9.87 -31.38
CA HIS A 59 -21.15 -9.28 -32.26
C HIS A 59 -21.64 -7.90 -32.67
N TYR A 60 -20.80 -6.90 -32.50
CA TYR A 60 -21.10 -5.51 -32.75
C TYR A 60 -20.18 -4.98 -33.84
N ARG A 61 -20.78 -4.34 -34.83
CA ARG A 61 -20.06 -3.50 -35.80
C ARG A 61 -20.37 -2.06 -35.46
N MET A 62 -19.33 -1.26 -35.26
CA MET A 62 -19.44 0.11 -34.77
C MET A 62 -18.64 1.06 -35.64
N LYS A 63 -19.11 2.31 -35.70
CA LYS A 63 -18.31 3.45 -36.15
C LYS A 63 -17.89 4.27 -34.94
N LEU A 64 -16.60 4.53 -34.84
CA LEU A 64 -16.03 5.36 -33.78
C LEU A 64 -15.94 6.82 -34.24
N ALA A 65 -16.27 7.75 -33.35
CA ALA A 65 -16.03 9.16 -33.59
C ALA A 65 -14.52 9.44 -33.73
N PRO A 66 -14.13 10.50 -34.46
CA PRO A 66 -12.73 10.89 -34.55
C PRO A 66 -12.07 11.08 -33.18
N GLY A 67 -10.82 10.62 -33.05
CA GLY A 67 -10.05 10.73 -31.81
C GLY A 67 -10.37 9.66 -30.76
N VAL A 68 -11.38 8.82 -30.97
CA VAL A 68 -11.71 7.74 -30.03
C VAL A 68 -10.69 6.61 -30.12
N ARG A 69 -10.12 6.26 -28.97
CA ARG A 69 -9.26 5.07 -28.82
C ARG A 69 -10.07 3.92 -28.24
N ALA A 70 -9.96 2.75 -28.86
CA ALA A 70 -10.61 1.54 -28.38
C ALA A 70 -9.57 0.60 -27.77
N ILE A 71 -9.84 0.10 -26.57
CA ILE A 71 -9.07 -0.93 -25.90
C ILE A 71 -10.02 -2.06 -25.57
N ALA A 72 -9.79 -3.24 -26.14
CA ALA A 72 -10.57 -4.44 -25.87
C ALA A 72 -9.71 -5.45 -25.12
N GLY A 73 -10.30 -6.13 -24.15
CA GLY A 73 -9.59 -7.12 -23.37
C GLY A 73 -10.52 -8.08 -22.66
N TYR A 74 -9.93 -8.93 -21.84
CA TYR A 74 -10.62 -9.83 -20.93
C TYR A 74 -10.19 -9.49 -19.52
N GLU A 75 -11.00 -9.84 -18.53
CA GLU A 75 -10.53 -9.97 -17.16
C GLU A 75 -9.25 -10.81 -17.08
N GLY A 76 -8.40 -10.49 -16.10
CA GLY A 76 -7.16 -11.18 -15.81
C GLY A 76 -7.33 -12.69 -15.73
N TRP A 77 -6.40 -13.44 -16.33
CA TRP A 77 -6.50 -14.89 -16.36
C TRP A 77 -6.35 -15.48 -14.95
N GLU A 78 -5.34 -15.01 -14.22
CA GLU A 78 -5.00 -15.51 -12.89
C GLU A 78 -5.98 -14.98 -11.85
N THR A 79 -6.25 -13.68 -11.88
CA THR A 79 -6.96 -13.02 -10.77
C THR A 79 -8.38 -12.62 -11.08
N GLY A 80 -8.81 -12.67 -12.35
CA GLY A 80 -10.10 -12.12 -12.77
C GLY A 80 -10.16 -10.60 -12.70
N ARG A 81 -9.05 -9.92 -12.43
CA ARG A 81 -9.04 -8.46 -12.24
C ARG A 81 -8.99 -7.70 -13.55
N PHE A 82 -9.61 -6.54 -13.58
CA PHE A 82 -9.56 -5.65 -14.73
C PHE A 82 -8.13 -5.19 -15.01
N VAL A 83 -7.37 -4.80 -13.99
CA VAL A 83 -6.00 -4.28 -14.16
C VAL A 83 -5.02 -5.27 -14.78
N GLU A 84 -5.14 -6.57 -14.46
CA GLU A 84 -4.34 -7.64 -15.08
C GLU A 84 -4.72 -7.81 -16.56
N GLY A 85 -6.03 -7.79 -16.83
CA GLY A 85 -6.58 -7.80 -18.19
C GLY A 85 -6.11 -6.61 -19.02
N LEU A 86 -6.18 -5.41 -18.45
CA LEU A 86 -5.78 -4.15 -19.06
C LEU A 86 -4.30 -4.19 -19.44
N ARG A 87 -3.43 -4.60 -18.49
CA ARG A 87 -2.00 -4.78 -18.74
C ARG A 87 -1.76 -5.63 -19.99
N LYS A 88 -2.42 -6.78 -20.09
CA LYS A 88 -2.30 -7.68 -21.24
C LYS A 88 -2.83 -7.05 -22.53
N ALA A 89 -3.99 -6.38 -22.46
CA ALA A 89 -4.64 -5.78 -23.62
C ALA A 89 -3.80 -4.66 -24.26
N VAL A 90 -3.12 -3.86 -23.46
CA VAL A 90 -2.28 -2.75 -23.94
C VAL A 90 -0.79 -3.09 -24.03
N GLY A 91 -0.39 -4.30 -23.67
CA GLY A 91 1.02 -4.71 -23.62
C GLY A 91 1.84 -3.90 -22.62
N PHE A 92 1.25 -3.54 -21.48
CA PHE A 92 1.90 -2.68 -20.49
C PHE A 92 3.07 -3.44 -19.82
N PRO A 93 4.29 -2.86 -19.82
CA PRO A 93 5.52 -3.62 -19.55
C PRO A 93 5.59 -4.14 -18.11
N ARG A 94 5.09 -3.35 -17.16
CA ARG A 94 5.11 -3.65 -15.72
C ARG A 94 3.72 -4.05 -15.21
N PRO A 95 3.62 -4.69 -14.03
CA PRO A 95 2.35 -4.84 -13.33
C PRO A 95 1.62 -3.50 -13.17
N ILE A 96 0.28 -3.53 -13.17
CA ILE A 96 -0.56 -2.36 -12.90
C ILE A 96 -1.02 -2.47 -11.44
N ASP A 97 -0.29 -1.82 -10.56
CA ASP A 97 -0.48 -1.93 -9.11
C ASP A 97 -0.78 -0.59 -8.43
N ARG A 98 -0.57 0.53 -9.12
CA ARG A 98 -0.87 1.88 -8.65
C ARG A 98 -1.87 2.61 -9.54
N TRP A 99 -2.45 3.69 -9.03
CA TRP A 99 -3.37 4.52 -9.82
C TRP A 99 -2.66 5.18 -11.01
N ILE A 100 -1.39 5.55 -10.85
CA ILE A 100 -0.57 6.09 -11.95
C ILE A 100 -0.40 5.07 -13.09
N ASP A 101 -0.22 3.78 -12.78
CA ASP A 101 -0.06 2.74 -13.80
C ASP A 101 -1.35 2.55 -14.61
N VAL A 102 -2.52 2.63 -13.95
CA VAL A 102 -3.83 2.54 -14.62
C VAL A 102 -4.01 3.74 -15.56
N ALA A 103 -3.70 4.94 -15.08
CA ALA A 103 -3.79 6.18 -15.85
C ALA A 103 -2.87 6.15 -17.08
N GLU A 104 -1.62 5.69 -16.92
CA GLU A 104 -0.67 5.49 -18.02
C GLU A 104 -1.15 4.44 -19.03
N ALA A 105 -1.63 3.29 -18.55
CA ALA A 105 -2.11 2.20 -19.40
C ALA A 105 -3.34 2.61 -20.22
N LEU A 106 -4.27 3.34 -19.61
CA LEU A 106 -5.44 3.92 -20.30
C LEU A 106 -5.07 5.16 -21.12
N ARG A 107 -3.96 5.84 -20.82
CA ARG A 107 -3.57 7.17 -21.33
C ARG A 107 -4.65 8.21 -21.07
N VAL A 108 -5.01 8.36 -19.80
CA VAL A 108 -5.94 9.36 -19.27
C VAL A 108 -5.37 9.93 -17.97
N THR A 109 -5.99 10.96 -17.41
CA THR A 109 -5.62 11.50 -16.10
C THR A 109 -5.97 10.51 -14.97
N ILE A 110 -5.27 10.64 -13.84
CA ILE A 110 -5.54 9.81 -12.65
C ILE A 110 -7.01 9.96 -12.18
N PRO A 111 -7.59 11.16 -12.07
CA PRO A 111 -8.99 11.31 -11.67
C PRO A 111 -9.96 10.59 -12.61
N ALA A 112 -9.75 10.67 -13.94
CA ALA A 112 -10.59 9.99 -14.91
C ALA A 112 -10.46 8.45 -14.81
N ALA A 113 -9.24 7.95 -14.60
CA ALA A 113 -9.01 6.52 -14.34
C ALA A 113 -9.70 6.06 -13.06
N GLN A 114 -9.60 6.83 -11.98
CA GLN A 114 -10.25 6.55 -10.70
C GLN A 114 -11.77 6.52 -10.83
N GLU A 115 -12.37 7.53 -11.47
CA GLU A 115 -13.81 7.60 -11.70
C GLU A 115 -14.31 6.35 -12.43
N TYR A 116 -13.64 6.00 -13.52
CA TYR A 116 -14.01 4.84 -14.33
C TYR A 116 -13.89 3.51 -13.57
N VAL A 117 -12.74 3.27 -12.93
CA VAL A 117 -12.48 1.99 -12.23
C VAL A 117 -13.38 1.87 -11.01
N ARG A 118 -13.67 2.95 -10.27
CA ARG A 118 -14.62 2.90 -9.14
C ARG A 118 -16.04 2.56 -9.59
N ALA A 119 -16.47 3.08 -10.74
CA ALA A 119 -17.81 2.82 -11.27
C ALA A 119 -18.01 1.37 -11.76
N HIS A 120 -16.99 0.76 -12.38
CA HIS A 120 -17.14 -0.53 -13.06
C HIS A 120 -16.45 -1.69 -12.33
N TRP A 121 -15.40 -1.42 -11.56
CA TRP A 121 -14.54 -2.42 -10.91
C TRP A 121 -14.21 -2.01 -9.46
N PRO A 122 -15.21 -1.88 -8.58
CA PRO A 122 -15.02 -1.36 -7.22
C PRO A 122 -14.06 -2.20 -6.37
N GLY A 123 -13.94 -3.50 -6.64
CA GLY A 123 -12.96 -4.37 -5.98
C GLY A 123 -11.51 -4.02 -6.34
N ASP A 124 -11.25 -3.74 -7.62
CA ASP A 124 -9.94 -3.29 -8.09
C ASP A 124 -9.62 -1.90 -7.54
N ALA A 125 -10.60 -0.99 -7.52
CA ALA A 125 -10.44 0.35 -6.95
C ALA A 125 -10.01 0.31 -5.48
N LYS A 126 -10.72 -0.45 -4.63
CA LYS A 126 -10.38 -0.60 -3.20
C LYS A 126 -8.95 -1.08 -2.98
N ARG A 127 -8.47 -1.99 -3.84
CA ARG A 127 -7.10 -2.50 -3.76
C ARG A 127 -6.09 -1.41 -4.11
N LEU A 128 -6.34 -0.67 -5.19
CA LEU A 128 -5.45 0.42 -5.62
C LEU A 128 -5.41 1.55 -4.57
N ASP A 129 -6.56 1.91 -4.00
CA ASP A 129 -6.65 2.88 -2.90
C ASP A 129 -5.80 2.42 -1.70
N ARG A 130 -5.93 1.15 -1.28
CA ARG A 130 -5.12 0.56 -0.22
C ARG A 130 -3.61 0.61 -0.53
N VAL A 131 -3.20 0.34 -1.77
CA VAL A 131 -1.78 0.40 -2.15
C VAL A 131 -1.24 1.82 -2.05
N GLU A 132 -1.97 2.85 -2.50
CA GLU A 132 -1.51 4.22 -2.34
C GLU A 132 -1.47 4.65 -0.86
N GLU A 133 -2.46 4.26 -0.05
CA GLU A 133 -2.45 4.52 1.40
C GLU A 133 -1.24 3.89 2.09
N GLU A 134 -0.95 2.62 1.79
CA GLU A 134 0.22 1.92 2.34
C GLU A 134 1.54 2.56 1.88
N LEU A 135 1.63 3.04 0.63
CA LEU A 135 2.82 3.72 0.13
C LEU A 135 3.02 5.10 0.75
N MET A 136 1.95 5.90 0.91
CA MET A 136 2.03 7.20 1.60
C MET A 136 2.47 7.01 3.06
N ALA A 137 1.98 5.98 3.75
CA ALA A 137 2.42 5.69 5.12
C ALA A 137 3.92 5.32 5.22
N ILE A 138 4.47 4.66 4.19
CA ILE A 138 5.91 4.38 4.10
C ILE A 138 6.68 5.68 3.87
N GLU A 139 6.26 6.51 2.91
CA GLU A 139 6.91 7.79 2.61
C GLU A 139 6.88 8.73 3.82
N GLU A 140 5.77 8.82 4.56
CA GLU A 140 5.70 9.58 5.83
C GLU A 140 6.67 9.01 6.89
N THR A 141 6.90 7.69 6.91
CA THR A 141 7.87 7.08 7.81
C THR A 141 9.32 7.38 7.38
N GLU A 142 9.58 7.47 6.07
CA GLU A 142 10.90 7.78 5.50
C GLU A 142 11.22 9.28 5.53
N GLU A 143 10.24 10.18 5.40
CA GLU A 143 10.44 11.63 5.57
C GLU A 143 10.73 12.01 7.03
N ASN A 144 10.44 11.11 7.97
CA ASN A 144 11.00 11.15 9.32
C ASN A 144 12.44 10.60 9.39
N ALA A 145 13.22 10.61 8.30
CA ALA A 145 14.62 10.15 8.23
C ALA A 145 15.59 10.86 9.21
N ASP A 146 15.16 11.95 9.85
CA ASP A 146 15.87 12.52 11.01
C ASP A 146 15.71 11.67 12.27
N VAL A 147 14.93 10.58 12.23
CA VAL A 147 14.59 9.68 13.34
C VAL A 147 14.95 8.23 13.00
N GLU A 148 15.90 7.65 13.74
CA GLU A 148 16.25 6.24 13.70
C GLU A 148 15.50 5.46 14.79
N ILE A 149 15.10 4.22 14.49
CA ILE A 149 14.51 3.32 15.49
C ILE A 149 15.58 2.39 16.03
N VAL A 150 16.00 2.60 17.27
CA VAL A 150 16.96 1.78 17.99
C VAL A 150 16.23 0.72 18.81
N ALA A 151 16.66 -0.54 18.68
CA ALA A 151 16.17 -1.65 19.49
C ALA A 151 17.06 -1.86 20.71
N VAL A 152 16.49 -1.76 21.91
CA VAL A 152 17.18 -1.99 23.19
C VAL A 152 16.66 -3.27 23.80
N ASN A 153 17.56 -4.20 24.11
CA ASN A 153 17.22 -5.48 24.72
C ASN A 153 18.06 -5.69 25.96
N PHE A 154 17.43 -5.99 27.09
CA PHE A 154 18.11 -6.27 28.35
C PHE A 154 17.31 -7.28 29.19
N GLY A 155 18.00 -8.05 30.02
CA GLY A 155 17.37 -9.06 30.88
C GLY A 155 18.27 -10.26 31.15
N GLY A 156 17.75 -11.23 31.90
CA GLY A 156 18.53 -12.34 32.43
C GLY A 156 19.63 -11.95 33.45
N PRO A 157 19.40 -11.00 34.37
CA PRO A 157 20.42 -10.60 35.34
C PRO A 157 20.78 -11.72 36.32
N THR A 158 21.96 -11.65 36.92
CA THR A 158 22.32 -12.48 38.07
C THR A 158 21.67 -11.97 39.36
N ASN A 159 21.55 -12.80 40.40
CA ASN A 159 21.03 -12.36 41.72
C ASN A 159 21.83 -11.18 42.30
N ARG A 160 23.14 -11.11 42.01
CA ARG A 160 23.99 -9.99 42.40
C ARG A 160 23.57 -8.70 41.69
N GLN A 161 23.36 -8.75 40.37
CA GLN A 161 22.91 -7.60 39.58
C GLN A 161 21.50 -7.16 39.98
N ILE A 162 20.58 -8.08 40.28
CA ILE A 162 19.26 -7.74 40.85
C ILE A 162 19.42 -6.98 42.16
N GLY A 163 20.28 -7.48 43.07
CA GLY A 163 20.56 -6.80 44.33
C GLY A 163 21.23 -5.43 44.18
N ALA A 164 21.92 -5.20 43.05
CA ALA A 164 22.52 -3.92 42.69
C ALA A 164 21.52 -2.96 42.00
N GLY A 165 20.28 -3.37 41.80
CA GLY A 165 19.23 -2.53 41.22
C GLY A 165 19.13 -2.60 39.68
N PHE A 166 19.53 -3.72 39.06
CA PHE A 166 19.50 -3.89 37.60
C PHE A 166 18.18 -3.49 36.95
N TRP A 167 17.04 -3.82 37.57
CA TRP A 167 15.72 -3.53 36.98
C TRP A 167 15.32 -2.07 37.13
N GLU A 168 16.01 -1.33 37.99
CA GLU A 168 15.79 0.07 38.29
C GLU A 168 16.72 1.02 37.52
N MET A 169 17.72 0.47 36.81
CA MET A 169 18.65 1.25 36.00
C MET A 169 17.96 1.74 34.72
N PRO A 170 18.22 2.99 34.29
CA PRO A 170 17.61 3.52 33.08
C PRO A 170 18.26 2.96 31.82
N VAL A 171 17.51 3.02 30.72
CA VAL A 171 18.08 3.04 29.38
C VAL A 171 18.55 4.46 29.08
N VAL A 172 19.83 4.60 28.75
CA VAL A 172 20.47 5.87 28.43
C VAL A 172 20.46 6.07 26.94
N VAL A 173 19.96 7.23 26.51
CA VAL A 173 20.04 7.69 25.13
C VAL A 173 21.19 8.67 25.01
N ARG A 174 22.11 8.44 24.07
CA ARG A 174 23.27 9.29 23.81
C ARG A 174 23.21 9.91 22.42
N ASP A 175 23.67 11.14 22.30
CA ASP A 175 23.84 11.82 21.01
C ASP A 175 25.08 11.30 20.25
N HIS A 176 25.29 11.84 19.04
CA HIS A 176 26.44 11.50 18.18
C HIS A 176 27.81 11.83 18.80
N ASP A 177 27.85 12.73 19.78
CA ASP A 177 29.06 13.09 20.55
C ASP A 177 29.25 12.21 21.80
N GLY A 178 28.34 11.24 22.03
CA GLY A 178 28.33 10.35 23.19
C GLY A 178 27.81 10.97 24.49
N ARG A 179 27.27 12.21 24.44
CA ARG A 179 26.69 12.89 25.59
C ARG A 179 25.30 12.34 25.84
N VAL A 180 24.89 12.32 27.11
CA VAL A 180 23.55 11.83 27.46
C VAL A 180 22.50 12.85 27.05
N ALA A 181 21.58 12.41 26.17
CA ALA A 181 20.45 13.19 25.69
C ALA A 181 19.18 12.92 26.52
N ALA A 182 18.96 11.66 26.91
CA ALA A 182 17.82 11.29 27.74
C ALA A 182 18.06 10.03 28.58
N TYR A 183 17.26 9.85 29.62
CA TYR A 183 17.13 8.65 30.43
C TYR A 183 15.70 8.12 30.34
N ILE A 184 15.53 6.83 30.05
CA ILE A 184 14.25 6.14 30.06
C ILE A 184 14.25 5.19 31.26
N SER A 185 13.44 5.51 32.26
CA SER A 185 13.35 4.76 33.52
C SER A 185 12.02 4.01 33.62
N PRO A 186 11.99 2.87 34.33
CA PRO A 186 10.73 2.21 34.65
C PRO A 186 10.00 3.03 35.71
N GLY A 187 8.74 3.36 35.47
CA GLY A 187 7.92 4.10 36.43
C GLY A 187 6.83 3.26 37.08
N GLY A 188 5.95 3.97 37.80
CA GLY A 188 4.92 3.36 38.62
C GLY A 188 5.42 2.80 39.95
N ARG A 189 4.46 2.39 40.80
CA ARG A 189 4.74 1.98 42.20
C ARG A 189 5.66 0.75 42.32
N TYR A 190 5.73 -0.06 41.28
CA TYR A 190 6.49 -1.30 41.23
C TYR A 190 7.65 -1.26 40.23
N LYS A 191 8.00 -0.08 39.69
CA LYS A 191 9.07 0.10 38.70
C LYS A 191 8.91 -0.86 37.52
N GLU A 192 7.79 -0.72 36.82
CA GLU A 192 7.40 -1.62 35.75
C GLU A 192 7.85 -1.08 34.39
N TRP A 193 8.49 -1.94 33.60
CA TRP A 193 8.83 -1.67 32.21
C TRP A 193 7.59 -1.86 31.32
N GLN A 194 6.64 -0.95 31.44
CA GLN A 194 5.44 -0.87 30.62
C GLN A 194 5.39 0.50 29.97
N LEU A 195 5.00 0.53 28.69
CA LEU A 195 5.02 1.75 27.87
C LEU A 195 4.33 2.93 28.55
N ASP A 196 3.14 2.71 29.11
CA ASP A 196 2.32 3.75 29.74
C ASP A 196 2.85 4.22 31.12
N LEU A 197 3.87 3.55 31.65
CA LEU A 197 4.45 3.82 32.96
C LEU A 197 5.90 4.29 32.88
N LEU A 198 6.50 4.41 31.70
CA LEU A 198 7.88 4.88 31.58
C LEU A 198 8.00 6.35 31.95
N GLU A 199 9.09 6.67 32.64
CA GLU A 199 9.50 8.04 32.94
C GLU A 199 10.69 8.40 32.05
N ILE A 200 10.55 9.44 31.22
CA ILE A 200 11.62 9.94 30.35
C ILE A 200 12.11 11.28 30.92
N ASP A 201 13.40 11.36 31.21
CA ASP A 201 14.07 12.58 31.66
C ASP A 201 15.09 13.03 30.60
N GLY A 202 15.20 14.33 30.34
CA GLY A 202 16.04 14.91 29.28
C GLY A 202 15.25 15.42 28.07
N ASP A 203 15.79 15.23 26.86
CA ASP A 203 15.18 15.71 25.62
C ASP A 203 13.99 14.83 25.19
N THR A 204 12.81 15.13 25.75
CA THR A 204 11.57 14.39 25.51
C THR A 204 10.95 14.65 24.13
N ASP A 205 11.39 15.71 23.43
CA ASP A 205 10.90 16.01 22.08
C ASP A 205 11.67 15.19 21.04
N ALA A 206 12.94 14.85 21.32
CA ALA A 206 13.78 14.01 20.46
C ALA A 206 13.61 12.50 20.69
N VAL A 207 13.21 12.07 21.90
CA VAL A 207 13.19 10.65 22.28
C VAL A 207 11.76 10.16 22.53
N LYS A 208 11.31 9.17 21.75
CA LYS A 208 10.00 8.56 21.91
C LYS A 208 10.08 7.04 21.98
N VAL A 209 9.54 6.45 23.05
CA VAL A 209 9.39 5.00 23.13
C VAL A 209 8.17 4.56 22.33
N LEU A 210 8.38 3.67 21.37
CA LEU A 210 7.32 3.20 20.46
C LEU A 210 6.63 1.94 20.99
N SER A 211 7.40 1.05 21.62
CA SER A 211 6.88 -0.21 22.16
C SER A 211 7.80 -0.79 23.22
N VAL A 212 7.23 -1.42 24.23
CA VAL A 212 7.94 -2.23 25.24
C VAL A 212 7.28 -3.60 25.32
N VAL A 213 8.07 -4.65 25.23
CA VAL A 213 7.62 -6.04 25.42
C VAL A 213 8.41 -6.65 26.56
N HIS A 214 7.72 -7.00 27.64
CA HIS A 214 8.29 -7.74 28.76
C HIS A 214 7.92 -9.23 28.66
N SER A 215 8.93 -10.08 28.49
CA SER A 215 8.79 -11.54 28.49
C SER A 215 9.18 -12.08 29.86
N ARG A 216 8.27 -12.84 30.50
CA ARG A 216 8.52 -13.44 31.82
C ARG A 216 9.53 -14.57 31.71
N GLY A 217 10.45 -14.64 32.67
CA GLY A 217 11.47 -15.68 32.74
C GLY A 217 12.18 -15.70 34.09
N TYR A 218 13.22 -16.54 34.19
CA TYR A 218 14.07 -16.60 35.37
C TYR A 218 14.66 -15.22 35.68
N HIS A 219 14.77 -14.85 36.96
CA HIS A 219 15.34 -13.56 37.40
C HIS A 219 14.64 -12.29 36.88
N GLY A 220 13.35 -12.38 36.53
CA GLY A 220 12.55 -11.24 36.08
C GLY A 220 12.36 -11.19 34.56
N GLY A 221 13.03 -12.06 33.79
CA GLY A 221 12.81 -12.22 32.36
C GLY A 221 13.62 -11.27 31.48
N HIS A 222 13.04 -10.84 30.36
CA HIS A 222 13.67 -9.98 29.35
C HIS A 222 12.74 -8.84 28.91
N VAL A 223 13.32 -7.66 28.73
CA VAL A 223 12.65 -6.47 28.19
C VAL A 223 13.24 -6.17 26.81
N SER A 224 12.36 -6.03 25.83
CA SER A 224 12.66 -5.56 24.49
C SER A 224 11.93 -4.26 24.24
N MET A 225 12.65 -3.21 23.88
CA MET A 225 12.12 -1.88 23.64
C MET A 225 12.52 -1.36 22.26
N ARG A 226 11.60 -0.62 21.61
CA ARG A 226 11.89 0.15 20.40
C ARG A 226 11.79 1.63 20.74
N VAL A 227 12.88 2.36 20.49
CA VAL A 227 12.99 3.79 20.78
C VAL A 227 13.24 4.52 19.47
N ALA A 228 12.41 5.51 19.16
CA ALA A 228 12.67 6.49 18.12
C ALA A 228 13.58 7.58 18.71
N VAL A 229 14.73 7.78 18.09
CA VAL A 229 15.75 8.77 18.47
C VAL A 229 16.24 9.48 17.22
N PRO A 230 16.85 10.68 17.30
CA PRO A 230 17.39 11.31 16.12
C PRO A 230 18.50 10.47 15.45
N ALA A 231 18.70 10.63 14.15
CA ALA A 231 19.71 9.87 13.42
C ALA A 231 21.11 9.98 14.06
N GLY A 232 21.78 8.85 14.27
CA GLY A 232 23.10 8.77 14.91
C GLY A 232 23.10 8.75 16.44
N TYR A 233 21.93 8.81 17.09
CA TYR A 233 21.82 8.61 18.53
C TYR A 233 21.81 7.11 18.86
N THR A 234 22.30 6.75 20.04
CA THR A 234 22.29 5.36 20.54
C THR A 234 21.46 5.23 21.81
N ALA A 235 20.94 4.03 22.09
CA ALA A 235 20.22 3.74 23.32
C ALA A 235 20.70 2.41 23.93
N GLU A 236 21.08 2.43 25.21
CA GLU A 236 21.66 1.28 25.90
C GLU A 236 21.14 1.18 27.35
N HIS A 237 20.91 -0.04 27.84
CA HIS A 237 20.60 -0.24 29.26
C HIS A 237 21.89 -0.20 30.07
N LEU A 238 21.94 0.60 31.15
CA LEU A 238 23.12 0.62 32.02
C LEU A 238 23.23 -0.70 32.78
N ASP A 239 24.17 -1.55 32.35
CA ASP A 239 24.57 -2.73 33.12
C ASP A 239 25.56 -2.29 34.22
N PRO A 240 25.26 -2.55 35.51
CA PRO A 240 26.13 -2.20 36.62
C PRO A 240 27.53 -2.87 36.59
N GLU A 241 27.76 -3.86 35.74
CA GLU A 241 29.09 -4.46 35.55
C GLU A 241 29.91 -3.85 34.39
N LEU A 242 29.29 -3.00 33.56
CA LEU A 242 29.94 -2.31 32.43
C LEU A 242 30.15 -0.80 32.66
N SER A 243 29.69 -0.27 33.79
CA SER A 243 29.84 1.13 34.21
C SER A 243 31.00 1.37 35.18
#